data_AF-A0A925CT79-F1
#
_entry.id   AF-A0A925CT79-F1
#
_cell.length_a   1.000
_cell.length_b   1.000
_cell.length_c   1.000
_cell.angle_alpha   90.00
_cell.angle_beta   90.00
_cell.angle_gamma   90.00
#
_symmetry.space_group_name_H-M   'P 1'
#
loop_
_entity.id
_entity.type
_entity.pdbx_description
1 polymer ?
#
loop_
_entity_poly.entity_id
_entity_poly.type
_entity_poly.pdbx_seq_one_letter_code
_entity_poly.pdbx_strand_id
1 'polypeptide(L)'
;MTFRGSQRWLWTMLLAAVVPSVIMAQDATTARERIRARREARRDANAAQSPDERNRALAERQRVENALREALAQAVKQRLNLNDQQASRLMDVNRRFSEDRIRIARDEIRIRRELRQSINGRDSSRSPETARLLDELLDAQRQRLDLQQKEQTALSEFLTPEQRARYIAMMEQLRRRIQLRADSARSSGDPPDA
;
A
#
# COMPACT_ATOMS: atom_id res chain seq x y z
N MET A 1 -3.92 32.30 31.47
CA MET A 1 -3.37 31.08 30.85
C MET A 1 -4.46 30.41 30.04
N THR A 2 -4.49 30.62 28.73
CA THR A 2 -5.52 30.06 27.83
C THR A 2 -4.83 29.21 26.77
N PHE A 3 -5.13 27.92 26.79
CA PHE A 3 -4.54 26.89 25.95
C PHE A 3 -5.22 26.93 24.56
N ARG A 4 -4.48 27.29 23.52
CA ARG A 4 -4.97 27.35 22.13
C ARG A 4 -4.38 26.17 21.35
N GLY A 5 -5.02 25.00 21.46
CA GLY A 5 -4.66 23.79 20.73
C GLY A 5 -5.51 23.63 19.47
N SER A 6 -4.98 24.01 18.31
CA SER A 6 -5.61 23.78 17.01
C SER A 6 -5.37 22.34 16.53
N GLN A 7 -6.25 21.42 16.90
CA GLN A 7 -6.35 20.09 16.29
C GLN A 7 -7.12 20.21 14.97
N ARG A 8 -6.39 20.39 13.86
CA ARG A 8 -6.92 20.23 12.50
C ARG A 8 -6.82 18.75 12.10
N TRP A 9 -7.69 17.92 12.66
CA TRP A 9 -8.05 16.62 12.09
C TRP A 9 -9.43 16.78 11.44
N LEU A 10 -9.45 17.36 10.24
CA LEU A 10 -10.66 17.45 9.42
C LEU A 10 -10.80 16.17 8.61
N TRP A 11 -11.44 15.18 9.22
CA TRP A 11 -12.30 14.25 8.49
C TRP A 11 -13.57 15.02 8.10
N THR A 12 -13.60 15.66 6.94
CA THR A 12 -14.83 16.25 6.40
C THR A 12 -15.42 15.36 5.31
N MET A 13 -16.50 14.71 5.72
CA MET A 13 -17.77 14.43 5.03
C MET A 13 -17.87 14.58 3.51
N LEU A 14 -18.61 13.64 2.89
CA LEU A 14 -19.74 14.07 2.07
C LEU A 14 -20.93 13.10 2.15
N LEU A 15 -22.10 13.72 2.35
CA LEU A 15 -23.45 13.17 2.44
C LEU A 15 -24.09 13.09 1.04
N ALA A 16 -24.91 12.05 0.85
CA ALA A 16 -26.13 11.96 0.04
C ALA A 16 -26.12 12.30 -1.47
N ALA A 17 -26.43 11.28 -2.27
CA ALA A 17 -27.43 11.39 -3.34
C ALA A 17 -28.10 10.01 -3.56
N VAL A 18 -29.40 9.94 -3.28
CA VAL A 18 -30.27 8.84 -3.70
C VAL A 18 -30.61 9.07 -5.16
N VAL A 19 -30.21 8.16 -6.05
CA VAL A 19 -30.67 8.13 -7.44
C VAL A 19 -31.40 6.80 -7.65
N PRO A 20 -32.65 6.80 -8.16
CA PRO A 20 -33.35 5.57 -8.47
C PRO A 20 -32.83 5.05 -9.82
N SER A 21 -32.05 3.96 -9.81
CA SER A 21 -31.68 3.25 -11.03
C SER A 21 -32.58 2.03 -11.21
N VAL A 22 -33.63 2.20 -12.00
CA VAL A 22 -34.34 1.08 -12.65
C VAL A 22 -33.84 1.03 -14.10
N ILE A 23 -33.65 -0.20 -14.60
CA ILE A 23 -33.09 -0.61 -15.91
C ILE A 23 -31.56 -0.83 -15.86
N MET A 24 -31.11 -2.07 -15.63
CA MET A 24 -29.77 -2.58 -16.00
C MET A 24 -29.72 -4.11 -15.71
N ALA A 25 -30.45 -4.93 -16.50
CA ALA A 25 -30.42 -6.39 -16.37
C ALA A 25 -29.89 -7.12 -17.63
N GLN A 26 -29.58 -6.40 -18.71
CA GLN A 26 -29.07 -7.00 -19.96
C GLN A 26 -27.55 -6.84 -20.16
N ASP A 27 -26.86 -5.99 -19.38
CA ASP A 27 -25.41 -5.74 -19.55
C ASP A 27 -24.49 -6.65 -18.71
N ALA A 28 -25.03 -7.42 -17.78
CA ALA A 28 -24.23 -8.26 -16.89
C ALA A 28 -23.59 -9.48 -17.59
N THR A 29 -24.14 -9.92 -18.73
CA THR A 29 -23.64 -11.06 -19.52
C THR A 29 -22.48 -10.66 -20.43
N THR A 30 -22.62 -9.53 -21.14
CA THR A 30 -21.59 -8.98 -22.03
C THR A 30 -20.33 -8.56 -21.26
N ALA A 31 -20.49 -8.03 -20.04
CA ALA A 31 -19.38 -7.71 -19.14
C ALA A 31 -18.57 -8.95 -18.72
N ARG A 32 -19.24 -10.08 -18.44
CA ARG A 32 -18.58 -11.34 -18.02
C ARG A 32 -17.83 -12.00 -19.18
N GLU A 33 -18.37 -11.96 -20.38
CA GLU A 33 -17.72 -12.48 -21.60
C GLU A 33 -16.47 -11.67 -21.96
N ARG A 34 -16.54 -10.32 -21.89
CA ARG A 34 -15.38 -9.44 -22.10
C ARG A 34 -14.24 -9.73 -21.12
N ILE A 35 -14.55 -9.99 -19.85
CA ILE A 35 -13.53 -10.35 -18.84
C ILE A 35 -12.89 -11.70 -19.15
N ARG A 36 -13.66 -12.70 -19.59
CA ARG A 36 -13.13 -14.02 -19.99
C ARG A 36 -12.24 -13.90 -21.22
N ALA A 37 -12.73 -13.27 -22.29
CA ALA A 37 -11.97 -13.05 -23.53
C ALA A 37 -10.65 -12.30 -23.27
N ARG A 38 -10.65 -11.29 -22.39
CA ARG A 38 -9.44 -10.54 -22.02
C ARG A 38 -8.44 -11.37 -21.22
N ARG A 39 -8.92 -12.30 -20.38
CA ARG A 39 -8.06 -13.23 -19.62
C ARG A 39 -7.44 -14.27 -20.54
N GLU A 40 -8.22 -14.81 -21.48
CA GLU A 40 -7.76 -15.75 -22.50
C GLU A 40 -6.71 -15.09 -23.41
N ALA A 41 -7.00 -13.92 -23.97
CA ALA A 41 -6.05 -13.17 -24.77
C ALA A 41 -4.74 -12.85 -24.02
N ARG A 42 -4.80 -12.53 -22.71
CA ARG A 42 -3.60 -12.35 -21.87
C ARG A 42 -2.84 -13.65 -21.63
N ARG A 43 -3.55 -14.75 -21.46
CA ARG A 43 -2.95 -16.08 -21.26
C ARG A 43 -2.26 -16.54 -22.54
N ASP A 44 -2.88 -16.32 -23.69
CA ASP A 44 -2.33 -16.67 -24.99
C ASP A 44 -1.14 -15.79 -25.35
N ALA A 45 -1.21 -14.48 -25.05
CA ALA A 45 -0.07 -13.58 -25.19
C ALA A 45 1.11 -13.97 -24.28
N ASN A 46 0.85 -14.36 -23.03
CA ASN A 46 1.90 -14.84 -22.12
C ASN A 46 2.44 -16.23 -22.52
N ALA A 47 1.61 -17.08 -23.14
CA ALA A 47 2.02 -18.39 -23.65
C ALA A 47 2.86 -18.26 -24.94
N ALA A 48 2.57 -17.25 -25.76
CA ALA A 48 3.32 -16.91 -26.97
C ALA A 48 4.67 -16.23 -26.69
N GLN A 49 4.88 -15.66 -25.50
CA GLN A 49 6.18 -15.13 -25.11
C GLN A 49 7.21 -16.25 -24.95
N SER A 50 8.32 -16.13 -25.68
CA SER A 50 9.42 -17.07 -25.58
C SER A 50 10.00 -17.08 -24.15
N PRO A 51 10.51 -18.22 -23.65
CA PRO A 51 11.21 -18.28 -22.37
C PRO A 51 12.35 -17.25 -22.25
N ASP A 52 13.01 -16.93 -23.36
CA ASP A 52 14.09 -15.94 -23.42
C ASP A 52 13.60 -14.50 -23.19
N GLU A 53 12.46 -14.11 -23.74
CA GLU A 53 11.86 -12.79 -23.50
C GLU A 53 11.43 -12.63 -22.05
N ARG A 54 10.84 -13.68 -21.46
CA ARG A 54 10.48 -13.71 -20.03
C ARG A 54 11.71 -13.56 -19.13
N ASN A 55 12.78 -14.30 -19.43
CA ASN A 55 14.04 -14.21 -18.69
C ASN A 55 14.69 -12.84 -18.82
N ARG A 56 14.69 -12.23 -20.01
CA ARG A 56 15.17 -10.86 -20.23
C ARG A 56 14.35 -9.83 -19.43
N ALA A 57 13.02 -9.94 -19.43
CA ALA A 57 12.16 -9.05 -18.66
C ALA A 57 12.38 -9.17 -17.15
N LEU A 58 12.59 -10.38 -16.63
CA LEU A 58 12.94 -10.61 -15.23
C LEU A 58 14.30 -10.02 -14.87
N ALA A 59 15.32 -10.24 -15.69
CA ALA A 59 16.65 -9.69 -15.48
C ALA A 59 16.64 -8.15 -15.50
N GLU A 60 15.91 -7.56 -16.45
CA GLU A 60 15.77 -6.10 -16.55
C GLU A 60 15.07 -5.52 -15.32
N ARG A 61 13.99 -6.16 -14.87
CA ARG A 61 13.31 -5.78 -13.63
C ARG A 61 14.27 -5.81 -12.44
N GLN A 62 15.08 -6.86 -12.30
CA GLN A 62 16.03 -6.97 -11.21
C GLN A 62 17.09 -5.85 -11.25
N ARG A 63 17.58 -5.48 -12.44
CA ARG A 63 18.52 -4.36 -12.63
C ARG A 63 17.90 -3.03 -12.19
N VAL A 64 16.68 -2.75 -12.65
CA VAL A 64 15.95 -1.53 -12.28
C VAL A 64 15.68 -1.48 -10.77
N GLU A 65 15.28 -2.60 -10.16
CA GLU A 65 15.06 -2.67 -8.72
C GLU A 65 16.34 -2.43 -7.92
N ASN A 66 17.49 -2.97 -8.36
CA ASN A 66 18.78 -2.74 -7.71
C ASN A 66 19.23 -1.29 -7.83
N ALA A 67 19.15 -0.71 -9.04
CA ALA A 67 19.49 0.70 -9.27
C ALA A 67 18.62 1.65 -8.42
N LEU A 68 17.32 1.34 -8.28
CA LEU A 68 16.42 2.10 -7.41
C LEU A 68 16.82 2.00 -5.93
N ARG A 69 17.20 0.81 -5.45
CA ARG A 69 17.66 0.61 -4.07
C ARG A 69 18.94 1.40 -3.79
N GLU A 70 19.90 1.36 -4.71
CA GLU A 70 21.15 2.11 -4.59
C GLU A 70 20.91 3.63 -4.59
N ALA A 71 20.10 4.12 -5.52
CA ALA A 71 19.73 5.53 -5.58
C ALA A 71 19.03 6.00 -4.29
N LEU A 72 18.12 5.19 -3.76
CA LEU A 72 17.44 5.48 -2.49
C LEU A 72 18.43 5.49 -1.32
N ALA A 73 19.34 4.51 -1.25
CA ALA A 73 20.36 4.44 -0.22
C ALA A 73 21.27 5.67 -0.23
N GLN A 74 21.71 6.10 -1.41
CA GLN A 74 22.52 7.31 -1.56
C GLN A 74 21.76 8.57 -1.14
N ALA A 75 20.50 8.71 -1.58
CA ALA A 75 19.66 9.84 -1.19
C ALA A 75 19.43 9.90 0.34
N VAL A 76 19.23 8.74 0.97
CA VAL A 76 19.09 8.61 2.43
C VAL A 76 20.38 9.03 3.12
N LYS A 77 21.53 8.50 2.69
CA LYS A 77 22.85 8.82 3.25
C LYS A 77 23.15 10.31 3.18
N GLN A 78 22.94 10.93 2.01
CA GLN A 78 23.17 12.37 1.80
C GLN A 78 22.24 13.24 2.66
N ARG A 79 20.93 12.95 2.64
CA ARG A 79 19.93 13.78 3.32
C ARG A 79 20.01 13.70 4.85
N LEU A 80 20.54 12.59 5.36
CA LEU A 80 20.75 12.37 6.79
C LEU A 80 22.20 12.62 7.23
N ASN A 81 23.11 12.94 6.30
CA ASN A 81 24.54 13.08 6.54
C ASN A 81 25.12 11.88 7.30
N LEU A 82 24.81 10.65 6.84
CA LEU A 82 25.28 9.43 7.48
C LEU A 82 26.72 9.12 7.08
N ASN A 83 27.53 8.70 8.06
CA ASN A 83 28.78 8.01 7.77
C ASN A 83 28.51 6.56 7.29
N ASP A 84 29.55 5.88 6.80
CA ASP A 84 29.41 4.53 6.23
C ASP A 84 28.91 3.50 7.26
N GLN A 85 29.34 3.62 8.51
CA GLN A 85 28.91 2.73 9.59
C GLN A 85 27.41 2.92 9.90
N GLN A 86 26.95 4.16 10.00
CA GLN A 86 25.53 4.48 10.20
C GLN A 86 24.68 4.04 9.00
N ALA A 87 25.18 4.22 7.78
CA ALA A 87 24.50 3.78 6.56
C ALA A 87 24.34 2.26 6.53
N SER A 88 25.39 1.49 6.86
CA SER A 88 25.33 0.04 6.97
C SER A 88 24.31 -0.41 8.02
N ARG A 89 24.38 0.14 9.23
CA ARG A 89 23.42 -0.19 10.31
C ARG A 89 21.98 0.16 9.93
N LEU A 90 21.77 1.27 9.23
CA LEU A 90 20.44 1.65 8.76
C LEU A 90 19.89 0.63 7.76
N MET A 91 20.72 0.11 6.85
CA MET A 91 20.30 -0.94 5.92
C MET A 91 19.92 -2.23 6.64
N ASP A 92 20.71 -2.64 7.63
CA ASP A 92 20.45 -3.87 8.40
C ASP A 92 19.17 -3.77 9.23
N VAL A 93 18.96 -2.64 9.92
CA VAL A 93 17.73 -2.36 10.66
C VAL A 93 16.55 -2.33 9.69
N ASN A 94 16.66 -1.62 8.56
CA ASN A 94 15.58 -1.56 7.59
C ASN A 94 15.21 -2.96 7.05
N ARG A 95 16.20 -3.78 6.70
CA ARG A 95 15.99 -5.17 6.25
C ARG A 95 15.25 -5.98 7.33
N ARG A 96 15.74 -5.96 8.56
CA ARG A 96 15.15 -6.71 9.70
C ARG A 96 13.67 -6.39 9.91
N PHE A 97 13.28 -5.12 9.84
CA PHE A 97 11.89 -4.71 10.06
C PHE A 97 11.03 -4.73 8.78
N SER A 98 11.62 -4.94 7.60
CA SER A 98 10.90 -4.88 6.32
C SER A 98 9.88 -6.00 6.14
N GLU A 99 10.23 -7.23 6.54
CA GLU A 99 9.37 -8.40 6.41
C GLU A 99 8.09 -8.25 7.23
N ASP A 100 8.22 -7.80 8.47
CA ASP A 100 7.09 -7.54 9.36
C ASP A 100 6.19 -6.41 8.85
N ARG A 101 6.79 -5.30 8.38
CA ARG A 101 6.03 -4.20 7.78
C ARG A 101 5.20 -4.68 6.59
N ILE A 102 5.80 -5.49 5.73
CA ILE A 102 5.13 -6.02 4.53
C ILE A 102 4.00 -6.97 4.93
N ARG A 103 4.25 -7.87 5.89
CA ARG A 103 3.24 -8.80 6.41
C ARG A 103 2.03 -8.05 6.97
N ILE A 104 2.26 -7.15 7.94
CA ILE A 104 1.19 -6.36 8.58
C ILE A 104 0.41 -5.55 7.53
N ALA A 105 1.11 -4.90 6.59
CA ALA A 105 0.44 -4.13 5.53
C ALA A 105 -0.42 -5.02 4.62
N ARG A 106 0.02 -6.23 4.27
CA ARG A 106 -0.78 -7.19 3.49
C ARG A 106 -2.01 -7.64 4.26
N ASP A 107 -1.88 -7.92 5.55
CA ASP A 107 -2.99 -8.30 6.40
C ASP A 107 -4.01 -7.16 6.51
N GLU A 108 -3.58 -5.93 6.77
CA GLU A 108 -4.48 -4.76 6.79
C GLU A 108 -5.25 -4.60 5.46
N ILE A 109 -4.58 -4.77 4.31
CA ILE A 109 -5.22 -4.67 2.99
C ILE A 109 -6.26 -5.78 2.80
N ARG A 110 -5.93 -7.01 3.20
CA ARG A 110 -6.82 -8.17 3.14
C ARG A 110 -8.07 -7.94 4.00
N ILE A 111 -7.88 -7.61 5.28
CA ILE A 111 -8.97 -7.37 6.24
C ILE A 111 -9.89 -6.24 5.75
N ARG A 112 -9.33 -5.11 5.29
CA ARG A 112 -10.13 -4.00 4.73
C ARG A 112 -10.89 -4.36 3.46
N ARG A 113 -10.41 -5.33 2.69
CA ARG A 113 -11.14 -5.83 1.51
C ARG A 113 -12.30 -6.69 1.96
N GLU A 114 -12.08 -7.61 2.88
CA GLU A 114 -13.09 -8.50 3.45
C GLU A 114 -14.18 -7.69 4.16
N LEU A 115 -13.83 -6.68 4.96
CA LEU A 115 -14.79 -5.74 5.58
C LEU A 115 -15.66 -5.02 4.55
N ARG A 116 -15.07 -4.54 3.45
CA ARG A 116 -15.86 -3.91 2.37
C ARG A 116 -16.82 -4.90 1.72
N GLN A 117 -16.42 -6.16 1.57
CA GLN A 117 -17.28 -7.21 1.02
C GLN A 117 -18.39 -7.62 2.00
N SER A 118 -18.13 -7.62 3.31
CA SER A 118 -19.14 -7.93 4.32
C SER A 118 -20.22 -6.85 4.39
N ILE A 119 -19.82 -5.57 4.33
CA ILE A 119 -20.75 -4.41 4.36
C ILE A 119 -21.57 -4.30 3.07
N ASN A 120 -20.97 -4.55 1.90
CA ASN A 120 -21.67 -4.44 0.62
C ASN A 120 -22.64 -5.62 0.35
N GLY A 121 -22.55 -6.70 1.14
CA GLY A 121 -23.52 -7.79 1.09
C GLY A 121 -24.82 -7.38 1.78
N ARG A 122 -25.98 -7.62 1.16
CA ARG A 122 -27.31 -7.39 1.75
C ARG A 122 -27.69 -8.41 2.85
N ASP A 123 -26.72 -9.10 3.41
CA ASP A 123 -26.91 -10.24 4.31
C ASP A 123 -26.49 -9.86 5.74
N SER A 124 -27.48 -9.57 6.59
CA SER A 124 -27.31 -9.21 8.00
C SER A 124 -26.73 -10.34 8.85
N SER A 125 -26.70 -11.59 8.36
CA SER A 125 -26.11 -12.73 9.07
C SER A 125 -24.58 -12.66 9.19
N ARG A 126 -23.91 -11.79 8.41
CA ARG A 126 -22.45 -11.56 8.45
C ARG A 126 -21.98 -10.65 9.59
N SER A 127 -22.87 -10.28 10.51
CA SER A 127 -22.54 -9.43 11.66
C SER A 127 -21.40 -10.00 12.53
N PRO A 128 -21.37 -11.30 12.90
CA PRO A 128 -20.26 -11.86 13.69
C PRO A 128 -18.92 -11.86 12.95
N GLU A 129 -18.93 -12.12 11.64
CA GLU A 129 -17.73 -12.07 10.80
C GLU A 129 -17.19 -10.63 10.70
N THR A 130 -18.09 -9.67 10.53
CA THR A 130 -17.73 -8.24 10.48
C THR A 130 -17.11 -7.79 11.80
N ALA A 131 -17.65 -8.20 12.94
CA ALA A 131 -17.07 -7.92 14.25
C ALA A 131 -15.65 -8.49 14.37
N ARG A 132 -15.46 -9.77 14.00
CA ARG A 132 -14.15 -10.44 13.99
C ARG A 132 -13.13 -9.69 13.13
N LEU A 133 -13.53 -9.23 11.94
CA LEU A 133 -12.65 -8.48 11.04
C LEU A 133 -12.29 -7.10 11.58
N LEU A 134 -13.18 -6.45 12.33
CA LEU A 134 -12.88 -5.19 13.01
C LEU A 134 -11.84 -5.40 14.12
N ASP A 135 -11.98 -6.47 14.91
CA ASP A 135 -10.99 -6.83 15.94
C ASP A 135 -9.62 -7.14 15.32
N GLU A 136 -9.58 -7.93 14.25
CA GLU A 136 -8.34 -8.21 13.50
C GLU A 136 -7.70 -6.93 12.95
N LEU A 137 -8.50 -5.97 12.48
CA LEU A 137 -7.99 -4.69 12.00
C LEU A 137 -7.36 -3.87 13.13
N LEU A 138 -7.97 -3.84 14.32
CA LEU A 138 -7.42 -3.15 15.49
C LEU A 138 -6.12 -3.81 15.96
N ASP A 139 -6.04 -5.13 15.94
CA ASP A 139 -4.82 -5.86 16.30
C ASP A 139 -3.70 -5.61 15.29
N ALA A 140 -3.97 -5.58 13.99
CA ALA A 140 -2.99 -5.21 12.98
C ALA A 140 -2.45 -3.79 13.18
N GLN A 141 -3.33 -2.84 13.58
CA GLN A 141 -2.92 -1.47 13.90
C GLN A 141 -2.01 -1.41 15.15
N ARG A 142 -2.32 -2.19 16.20
CA ARG A 142 -1.46 -2.30 17.39
C ARG A 142 -0.08 -2.86 17.03
N GLN A 143 -0.05 -3.97 16.29
CA GLN A 143 1.20 -4.58 15.82
C GLN A 143 2.05 -3.59 15.00
N ARG A 144 1.42 -2.75 14.18
CA ARG A 144 2.10 -1.71 13.42
C ARG A 144 2.74 -0.65 14.32
N LEU A 145 2.03 -0.19 15.36
CA LEU A 145 2.56 0.78 16.31
C LEU A 145 3.72 0.19 17.12
N ASP A 146 3.58 -1.05 17.59
CA ASP A 146 4.64 -1.76 18.31
C ASP A 146 5.88 -1.94 17.43
N LEU A 147 5.70 -2.32 16.16
CA LEU A 147 6.80 -2.45 15.21
C LEU A 147 7.49 -1.10 14.98
N GLN A 148 6.72 -0.02 14.83
CA GLN A 148 7.26 1.32 14.70
C GLN A 148 8.06 1.73 15.93
N GLN A 149 7.57 1.45 17.14
CA GLN A 149 8.29 1.72 18.38
C GLN A 149 9.61 0.94 18.44
N LYS A 150 9.59 -0.36 18.15
CA LYS A 150 10.80 -1.21 18.12
C LYS A 150 11.82 -0.70 17.11
N GLU A 151 11.37 -0.30 15.92
CA GLU A 151 12.23 0.30 14.90
C GLU A 151 12.84 1.62 15.39
N GLN A 152 12.05 2.51 16.01
CA GLN A 152 12.58 3.77 16.55
C GLN A 152 13.62 3.54 17.65
N THR A 153 13.40 2.56 18.53
CA THR A 153 14.38 2.16 19.54
C THR A 153 15.66 1.67 18.89
N ALA A 154 15.59 0.76 17.91
CA ALA A 154 16.78 0.26 17.20
C ALA A 154 17.54 1.37 16.45
N LEU A 155 16.83 2.29 15.79
CA LEU A 155 17.44 3.43 15.10
C LEU A 155 18.11 4.39 16.09
N SER A 156 17.59 4.51 17.32
CA SER A 156 18.13 5.42 18.33
C SER A 156 19.52 5.03 18.84
N GLU A 157 19.92 3.77 18.65
CA GLU A 157 21.24 3.28 19.04
C GLU A 157 22.39 3.91 18.22
N PHE A 158 22.12 4.48 17.05
CA PHE A 158 23.16 5.03 16.16
C PHE A 158 22.76 6.28 15.37
N LEU A 159 21.47 6.66 15.34
CA LEU A 159 21.01 7.91 14.73
C LEU A 159 20.63 8.94 15.79
N THR A 160 21.01 10.20 15.54
CA THR A 160 20.56 11.32 16.38
C THR A 160 19.04 11.52 16.28
N PRO A 161 18.39 12.18 17.26
CA PRO A 161 16.96 12.48 17.18
C PRO A 161 16.56 13.24 15.91
N GLU A 162 17.40 14.19 15.48
CA GLU A 162 17.17 14.95 14.24
C GLU A 162 17.26 14.06 12.99
N GLN A 163 18.27 13.18 12.91
CA GLN A 163 18.39 12.22 11.81
C GLN A 163 17.17 11.29 11.74
N ARG A 164 16.66 10.81 12.88
CA ARG A 164 15.44 9.98 12.91
C ARG A 164 14.21 10.74 12.44
N ALA A 165 14.02 11.99 12.90
CA ALA A 165 12.90 12.83 12.44
C ALA A 165 12.93 13.05 10.92
N ARG A 166 14.11 13.38 10.36
CA ARG A 166 14.30 13.53 8.91
C ARG A 166 14.03 12.21 8.16
N TYR A 167 14.46 11.08 8.70
CA TYR A 167 14.22 9.76 8.14
C TYR A 167 12.72 9.43 8.08
N ILE A 168 12.00 9.64 9.18
CA ILE A 168 10.53 9.44 9.26
C ILE A 168 9.83 10.32 8.21
N ALA A 169 10.17 11.61 8.14
CA ALA A 169 9.57 12.53 7.18
C ALA A 169 9.79 12.09 5.72
N MET A 170 11.01 11.61 5.41
CA MET A 170 11.34 11.10 4.08
C MET A 170 10.57 9.82 3.74
N MET A 171 10.46 8.87 4.67
CA MET A 171 9.70 7.64 4.46
C MET A 171 8.21 7.91 4.25
N GLU A 172 7.67 8.87 4.99
CA GLU A 172 6.27 9.28 4.86
C GLU A 172 6.02 10.00 3.51
N GLN A 173 6.96 10.84 3.05
CA GLN A 173 6.91 11.40 1.68
C GLN A 173 6.93 10.30 0.61
N LEU A 174 7.79 9.28 0.76
CA LEU A 174 7.87 8.16 -0.17
C LEU A 174 6.56 7.36 -0.21
N ARG A 175 5.98 7.05 0.96
CA ARG A 175 4.70 6.35 1.09
C ARG A 175 3.58 7.09 0.36
N ARG A 176 3.45 8.41 0.57
CA ARG A 176 2.45 9.23 -0.14
C ARG A 176 2.63 9.19 -1.66
N ARG A 177 3.87 9.27 -2.15
CA ARG A 177 4.15 9.18 -3.59
C ARG A 177 3.75 7.83 -4.19
N ILE A 178 4.01 6.74 -3.46
CA ILE A 178 3.59 5.39 -3.88
C ILE A 178 2.07 5.31 -3.92
N GLN A 179 1.39 5.83 -2.89
CA GLN A 179 -0.07 5.85 -2.82
C GLN A 179 -0.69 6.62 -3.98
N LEU A 180 -0.20 7.83 -4.27
CA LEU A 180 -0.66 8.64 -5.39
C LEU A 180 -0.54 7.90 -6.72
N ARG A 181 0.61 7.26 -6.99
CA ARG A 181 0.79 6.46 -8.20
C ARG A 181 -0.15 5.25 -8.27
N ALA A 182 -0.37 4.58 -7.15
CA ALA A 182 -1.29 3.45 -7.07
C ALA A 182 -2.74 3.88 -7.36
N ASP A 183 -3.14 5.06 -6.90
CA ASP A 183 -4.47 5.60 -7.14
C ASP A 183 -4.64 6.09 -8.59
N SER A 184 -3.63 6.78 -9.16
CA SER A 184 -3.65 7.18 -10.58
C SER A 184 -3.70 5.98 -11.54
N ALA A 185 -3.04 4.87 -11.19
CA ALA A 185 -3.09 3.65 -11.99
C ALA A 185 -4.47 2.98 -11.94
N ARG A 186 -5.25 3.19 -10.87
CA ARG A 186 -6.64 2.71 -10.77
C ARG A 186 -7.60 3.59 -11.56
N SER A 187 -7.43 4.91 -11.51
CA SER A 187 -8.30 5.85 -12.24
C SER A 187 -8.09 5.82 -13.75
N SER A 188 -6.88 5.53 -14.22
CA SER A 188 -6.58 5.43 -15.66
C SER A 188 -7.06 4.11 -16.31
N GLY A 189 -7.67 3.22 -15.53
CA GLY A 189 -8.17 1.92 -15.97
C GLY A 189 -9.68 1.88 -16.29
N ASP A 190 -10.43 2.93 -15.96
CA ASP A 190 -11.84 3.10 -16.37
C ASP A 190 -11.89 3.88 -17.68
N PRO A 191 -12.47 3.34 -18.77
CA PRO A 191 -12.86 4.17 -19.90
C PRO A 191 -14.00 5.11 -19.45
N PRO A 192 -14.04 6.37 -19.92
CA PRO A 192 -15.18 7.23 -19.67
C PRO A 192 -16.42 6.57 -20.29
N ASP A 193 -17.47 6.40 -19.49
CA ASP A 193 -18.78 6.03 -19.97
C ASP A 193 -19.22 7.06 -21.02
N ALA A 194 -19.46 6.58 -22.24
CA ALA A 194 -20.10 7.30 -23.33
C ALA A 194 -21.35 6.52 -23.74
#